data_AF-A0A845DNQ0-F1
#
_entry.id   AF-A0A845DNQ0-F1
#
_cell.length_a   1.000
_cell.length_b   1.000
_cell.length_c   1.000
_cell.angle_alpha   90.00
_cell.angle_beta   90.00
_cell.angle_gamma   90.00
#
_symmetry.space_group_name_H-M   'P 1'
#
loop_
_entity.id
_entity.type
_entity.pdbx_description
1 polymer ?
#
loop_
_entity_poly.entity_id
_entity_poly.type
_entity_poly.pdbx_seq_one_letter_code
_entity_poly.pdbx_strand_id
1 'polypeptide(L)'
;TMLRGLADYVILGHSERRQLFGETDKTVNKKTHAVVANQLNPIVCVGESLEQNERGETSSTITTQVRAALDGLNGGQIQSLVIAYEPIWAIGTGRAATAQTAGDICGLVRAILREMYGAAVADTTRVLYGGSTKPDNIGAIMEQSDVDGALIGGASLEADSYAEMVKITAGVYGD
;
A
#
# COMPACT_ATOMS: atom_id res chain seq x y z
N THR A 1 -3.06 -17.91 -13.05
CA THR A 1 -3.25 -17.85 -14.51
C THR A 1 -4.63 -17.33 -14.90
N MET A 2 -5.74 -17.70 -14.24
CA MET A 2 -7.11 -17.27 -14.65
C MET A 2 -7.30 -15.76 -14.83
N LEU A 3 -6.69 -14.91 -13.99
CA LEU A 3 -6.80 -13.45 -14.09
C LEU A 3 -6.01 -12.85 -15.27
N ARG A 4 -5.08 -13.60 -15.87
CA ARG A 4 -4.19 -13.10 -16.92
C ARG A 4 -5.02 -12.71 -18.15
N GLY A 5 -4.81 -11.47 -18.62
CA GLY A 5 -5.55 -10.92 -19.77
C GLY A 5 -6.97 -10.43 -19.44
N LEU A 6 -7.40 -10.53 -18.18
CA LEU A 6 -8.68 -10.01 -17.70
C LEU A 6 -8.52 -8.89 -16.67
N ALA A 7 -7.40 -8.86 -15.96
CA ALA A 7 -7.06 -7.83 -14.99
C ALA A 7 -5.57 -7.49 -15.10
N ASP A 8 -5.21 -6.27 -14.69
CA ASP A 8 -3.81 -5.81 -14.65
C ASP A 8 -3.23 -5.85 -13.24
N TYR A 9 -4.06 -5.63 -12.21
CA TYR A 9 -3.65 -5.54 -10.80
C TYR A 9 -4.32 -6.60 -9.92
N VAL A 10 -3.61 -7.01 -8.87
CA VAL A 10 -4.12 -7.95 -7.86
C VAL A 10 -3.75 -7.47 -6.46
N ILE A 11 -4.75 -7.22 -5.61
CA ILE A 11 -4.55 -6.87 -4.20
C ILE A 11 -4.19 -8.13 -3.41
N LEU A 12 -3.08 -8.07 -2.66
CA LEU A 12 -2.51 -9.17 -1.90
C LEU A 12 -2.27 -8.76 -0.46
N GLY A 13 -2.49 -9.68 0.49
CA GLY A 13 -2.18 -9.41 1.89
C GLY A 13 -3.00 -8.29 2.55
N HIS A 14 -4.14 -7.91 1.97
CA HIS A 14 -5.08 -6.96 2.59
C HIS A 14 -5.38 -7.39 4.03
N SER A 15 -5.47 -6.42 4.94
CA SER A 15 -5.68 -6.64 6.38
C SER A 15 -6.80 -7.65 6.70
N GLU A 16 -7.96 -7.52 6.06
CA GLU A 16 -9.10 -8.43 6.20
C GLU A 16 -8.75 -9.88 5.82
N ARG A 17 -7.90 -10.08 4.80
CA ARG A 17 -7.45 -11.42 4.40
C ARG A 17 -6.53 -12.04 5.44
N ARG A 18 -5.66 -11.23 6.04
CA ARG A 18 -4.77 -11.66 7.12
C ARG A 18 -5.56 -12.04 8.36
N GLN A 19 -6.52 -11.21 8.76
CA GLN A 19 -7.29 -11.37 9.99
C GLN A 19 -8.36 -12.48 9.88
N LEU A 20 -9.15 -12.48 8.80
CA LEU A 20 -10.33 -13.35 8.69
C LEU A 20 -10.03 -14.70 8.03
N PHE A 21 -8.98 -14.78 7.22
CA PHE A 21 -8.68 -15.95 6.39
C PHE A 21 -7.29 -16.56 6.63
N GLY A 22 -6.57 -16.07 7.65
CA GLY A 22 -5.27 -16.61 8.06
C GLY A 22 -4.16 -16.40 7.03
N GLU A 23 -4.24 -15.35 6.23
CA GLU A 23 -3.17 -15.00 5.31
C GLU A 23 -1.94 -14.50 6.09
N THR A 24 -0.80 -15.18 5.91
CA THR A 24 0.48 -14.90 6.56
C THR A 24 1.46 -14.25 5.59
N ASP A 25 2.55 -13.66 6.10
CA ASP A 25 3.62 -13.12 5.25
C ASP A 25 4.18 -14.15 4.26
N LYS A 26 4.30 -15.42 4.69
CA LYS A 26 4.71 -16.53 3.84
C LYS A 26 3.73 -16.77 2.69
N THR A 27 2.42 -16.69 2.94
CA THR A 27 1.42 -16.86 1.88
C THR A 27 1.33 -15.63 0.98
N VAL A 28 1.51 -14.41 1.52
CA VAL A 28 1.58 -13.18 0.73
C VAL A 28 2.78 -13.24 -0.22
N ASN A 29 3.98 -13.57 0.27
CA ASN A 29 5.17 -13.76 -0.55
C ASN A 29 4.93 -14.71 -1.73
N LYS A 30 4.38 -15.91 -1.45
CA LYS A 30 4.06 -16.89 -2.48
C LYS A 30 3.09 -16.34 -3.54
N LYS A 31 2.11 -15.54 -3.12
CA LYS A 31 1.18 -14.90 -4.05
C LYS A 31 1.85 -13.78 -4.83
N THR A 32 2.70 -12.97 -4.22
CA THR A 32 3.47 -11.92 -4.90
C THR A 32 4.29 -12.53 -6.03
N HIS A 33 5.05 -13.60 -5.75
CA HIS A 33 5.78 -14.37 -6.75
C HIS A 33 4.87 -14.91 -7.86
N ALA A 34 3.72 -15.48 -7.50
CA ALA A 34 2.77 -15.99 -8.47
C ALA A 34 2.20 -14.90 -9.38
N VAL A 35 1.86 -13.72 -8.83
CA VAL A 35 1.33 -12.58 -9.59
C VAL A 35 2.38 -12.03 -10.55
N VAL A 36 3.60 -11.81 -10.07
CA VAL A 36 4.75 -11.37 -10.90
C VAL A 36 5.06 -12.39 -12.01
N ALA A 37 5.14 -13.68 -11.69
CA ALA A 37 5.40 -14.74 -12.69
C ALA A 37 4.28 -14.85 -13.75
N ASN A 38 3.11 -14.27 -13.47
CA ASN A 38 1.99 -14.22 -14.39
C ASN A 38 1.85 -12.87 -15.13
N GLN A 39 2.84 -11.98 -15.03
CA GLN A 39 2.85 -10.65 -15.66
C GLN A 39 1.66 -9.78 -15.22
N LEU A 40 1.27 -9.91 -13.96
CA LEU A 40 0.28 -9.07 -13.29
C LEU A 40 0.99 -8.19 -12.26
N ASN A 41 0.36 -7.09 -11.88
CA ASN A 41 0.92 -6.12 -10.96
C ASN A 41 0.38 -6.34 -9.54
N PRO A 42 1.20 -6.81 -8.59
CA PRO A 42 0.75 -6.97 -7.22
C PRO A 42 0.62 -5.61 -6.53
N ILE A 43 -0.48 -5.41 -5.81
CA ILE A 43 -0.64 -4.38 -4.79
C ILE A 43 -0.52 -5.09 -3.44
N VAL A 44 0.64 -5.00 -2.81
CA VAL A 44 0.93 -5.68 -1.55
C VAL A 44 0.56 -4.78 -0.39
N CYS A 45 -0.42 -5.19 0.41
CA CYS A 45 -0.84 -4.47 1.59
C CYS A 45 0.02 -4.84 2.81
N VAL A 46 0.43 -3.80 3.55
CA VAL A 46 1.17 -3.89 4.81
C VAL A 46 0.56 -2.95 5.83
N GLY A 47 0.60 -3.32 7.11
CA GLY A 47 -0.10 -2.59 8.16
C GLY A 47 0.04 -3.22 9.53
N GLU A 48 -0.02 -2.38 10.56
CA GLU A 48 -0.02 -2.75 11.97
C GLU A 48 -1.42 -2.67 12.59
N SER A 49 -1.67 -3.50 13.60
CA SER A 49 -2.87 -3.42 14.44
C SER A 49 -2.80 -2.24 15.41
N LEU A 50 -3.94 -1.92 16.06
CA LEU A 50 -3.97 -0.88 17.08
C LEU A 50 -3.00 -1.22 18.23
N GLU A 51 -2.97 -2.47 18.67
CA GLU A 51 -2.11 -2.93 19.77
C GLU A 51 -0.63 -2.89 19.40
N GLN A 52 -0.28 -3.10 18.13
CA GLN A 52 1.10 -2.93 17.66
C GLN A 52 1.48 -1.45 17.64
N ASN A 53 0.59 -0.58 17.15
CA ASN A 53 0.81 0.86 17.14
C ASN A 53 0.98 1.43 18.56
N GLU A 54 0.10 1.06 19.50
CA GLU A 54 0.17 1.49 20.90
C GLU A 54 1.42 0.99 21.64
N ARG A 55 2.03 -0.10 21.17
CA ARG A 55 3.32 -0.61 21.67
C ARG A 55 4.54 -0.01 20.97
N GLY A 56 4.34 0.89 20.00
CA GLY A 56 5.44 1.46 19.21
C GLY A 56 6.09 0.47 18.24
N GLU A 57 5.37 -0.59 17.85
CA GLU A 57 5.86 -1.67 16.98
C GLU A 57 5.55 -1.43 15.49
N THR A 58 5.04 -0.24 15.11
CA THR A 58 4.69 0.07 13.72
C THR A 58 5.87 -0.14 12.78
N SER A 59 7.02 0.47 13.08
CA SER A 59 8.19 0.39 12.19
C SER A 59 8.71 -1.03 12.01
N SER A 60 8.80 -1.81 13.10
CA SER A 60 9.24 -3.21 13.03
C SER A 60 8.25 -4.10 12.29
N THR A 61 6.94 -3.87 12.46
CA THR A 61 5.87 -4.60 11.77
C THR A 61 5.91 -4.34 10.27
N ILE A 62 5.94 -3.07 9.85
CA ILE A 62 6.00 -2.69 8.43
C ILE A 62 7.28 -3.22 7.78
N THR A 63 8.43 -3.08 8.45
CA THR A 63 9.71 -3.61 7.96
C THR A 63 9.66 -5.11 7.72
N THR A 64 9.09 -5.87 8.67
CA THR A 64 8.97 -7.33 8.57
C THR A 64 8.08 -7.72 7.40
N GLN A 65 6.91 -7.10 7.28
CA GLN A 65 5.94 -7.45 6.23
C GLN A 65 6.45 -7.11 4.83
N VAL A 66 7.05 -5.93 4.62
CA VAL A 66 7.63 -5.53 3.32
C VAL A 66 8.72 -6.50 2.90
N ARG A 67 9.70 -6.76 3.79
CA ARG A 67 10.81 -7.68 3.48
C ARG A 67 10.31 -9.08 3.18
N ALA A 68 9.41 -9.61 4.01
CA ALA A 68 8.90 -10.94 3.83
C ALA A 68 8.08 -11.07 2.53
N ALA A 69 7.26 -10.08 2.18
CA ALA A 69 6.46 -10.12 0.96
C ALA A 69 7.30 -10.08 -0.32
N LEU A 70 8.49 -9.46 -0.27
CA LEU A 70 9.39 -9.30 -1.42
C LEU A 70 10.59 -10.27 -1.43
N ASP A 71 10.75 -11.07 -0.37
CA ASP A 71 11.84 -12.05 -0.26
C ASP A 71 11.93 -12.96 -1.50
N GLY A 72 13.15 -13.09 -2.05
CA GLY A 72 13.43 -13.86 -3.25
C GLY A 72 13.07 -13.20 -4.59
N LEU A 73 12.50 -11.98 -4.61
CA LEU A 73 12.33 -11.18 -5.84
C LEU A 73 13.55 -10.28 -6.06
N ASN A 74 13.94 -10.08 -7.31
CA ASN A 74 14.95 -9.09 -7.70
C ASN A 74 14.31 -7.77 -8.19
N GLY A 75 15.10 -6.70 -8.26
CA GLY A 75 14.62 -5.37 -8.64
C GLY A 75 13.93 -5.29 -10.01
N GLY A 76 14.36 -6.10 -10.98
CA GLY A 76 13.72 -6.16 -12.30
C GLY A 76 12.32 -6.76 -12.29
N GLN A 77 12.01 -7.61 -11.30
CA GLN A 77 10.72 -8.28 -11.16
C GLN A 77 9.65 -7.43 -10.48
N ILE A 78 10.04 -6.33 -9.82
CA ILE A 78 9.13 -5.50 -9.01
C ILE A 78 8.89 -4.11 -9.59
N GLN A 79 9.29 -3.85 -10.85
CA GLN A 79 9.13 -2.54 -11.49
C GLN A 79 7.67 -2.03 -11.52
N SER A 80 6.69 -2.92 -11.55
CA SER A 80 5.27 -2.57 -11.57
C SER A 80 4.53 -2.93 -10.29
N LEU A 81 5.27 -3.39 -9.26
CA LEU A 81 4.75 -3.67 -7.94
C LEU A 81 4.34 -2.37 -7.25
N VAL A 82 3.31 -2.46 -6.42
CA VAL A 82 2.82 -1.37 -5.59
C VAL A 82 2.78 -1.85 -4.14
N ILE A 83 3.22 -1.02 -3.20
CA ILE A 83 3.00 -1.25 -1.78
C ILE A 83 1.84 -0.35 -1.33
N ALA A 84 0.89 -0.89 -0.57
CA ALA A 84 -0.16 -0.11 0.08
C ALA A 84 0.01 -0.20 1.60
N TYR A 85 0.28 0.93 2.25
CA TYR A 85 0.30 1.03 3.70
C TYR A 85 -1.13 1.23 4.23
N GLU A 86 -1.61 0.26 5.00
CA GLU A 86 -2.95 0.23 5.59
C GLU A 86 -2.86 0.23 7.12
N PRO A 87 -2.94 1.39 7.80
CA PRO A 87 -3.07 1.41 9.26
C PRO A 87 -4.38 0.69 9.64
N ILE A 88 -4.29 -0.55 10.15
CA ILE A 88 -5.45 -1.43 10.33
C ILE A 88 -6.47 -0.79 11.29
N TRP A 89 -5.97 -0.05 12.28
CA TRP A 89 -6.78 0.69 13.24
C TRP A 89 -7.57 1.87 12.64
N ALA A 90 -7.24 2.30 11.43
CA ALA A 90 -7.92 3.38 10.68
C ALA A 90 -8.91 2.85 9.62
N ILE A 91 -8.98 1.54 9.38
CA ILE A 91 -9.83 0.96 8.33
C ILE A 91 -11.28 0.89 8.82
N GLY A 92 -12.20 1.55 8.11
CA GLY A 92 -13.64 1.46 8.40
C GLY A 92 -14.10 2.06 9.73
N THR A 93 -13.19 2.65 10.51
CA THR A 93 -13.49 3.23 11.84
C THR A 93 -13.91 4.70 11.77
N GLY A 94 -13.81 5.33 10.59
CA GLY A 94 -14.01 6.77 10.41
C GLY A 94 -12.88 7.64 11.02
N ARG A 95 -11.87 7.02 11.63
CA ARG A 95 -10.65 7.68 12.09
C ARG A 95 -9.58 7.53 11.01
N ALA A 96 -9.12 8.65 10.45
CA ALA A 96 -7.99 8.66 9.54
C ALA A 96 -6.69 8.84 10.33
N ALA A 97 -5.59 8.25 9.85
CA ALA A 97 -4.28 8.69 10.28
C ALA A 97 -4.07 10.15 9.83
N THR A 98 -3.23 10.90 10.53
CA THR A 98 -2.87 12.24 10.06
C THR A 98 -2.09 12.15 8.75
N ALA A 99 -2.13 13.20 7.93
CA ALA A 99 -1.30 13.26 6.72
C ALA A 99 0.18 13.02 7.03
N GLN A 100 0.70 13.61 8.13
CA GLN A 100 2.07 13.39 8.58
C GLN A 100 2.35 11.90 8.86
N THR A 101 1.46 11.22 9.58
CA THR A 101 1.60 9.78 9.85
C THR A 101 1.60 8.95 8.56
N ALA A 102 0.74 9.29 7.59
CA ALA A 102 0.75 8.64 6.28
C ALA A 102 2.09 8.83 5.56
N GLY A 103 2.60 10.07 5.53
CA GLY A 103 3.90 10.42 4.96
C GLY A 103 5.06 9.67 5.63
N ASP A 104 5.14 9.70 6.96
CA ASP A 104 6.21 9.07 7.74
C ASP A 104 6.32 7.56 7.46
N ILE A 105 5.18 6.85 7.43
CA ILE A 105 5.19 5.40 7.21
C ILE A 105 5.39 5.04 5.74
N CYS A 106 4.86 5.82 4.79
CA CYS A 106 5.18 5.61 3.38
C CYS A 106 6.66 5.87 3.09
N GLY A 107 7.25 6.88 3.74
CA GLY A 107 8.70 7.15 3.71
C GLY A 107 9.51 6.00 4.29
N LEU A 108 9.05 5.38 5.39
CA LEU A 108 9.66 4.15 5.92
C LEU A 108 9.63 3.01 4.89
N VAL A 109 8.49 2.77 4.23
CA VAL A 109 8.39 1.76 3.16
C VAL A 109 9.40 2.05 2.05
N ARG A 110 9.51 3.30 1.60
CA ARG A 110 10.47 3.70 0.55
C ARG A 110 11.91 3.49 1.01
N ALA A 111 12.23 3.78 2.27
CA ALA A 111 13.55 3.54 2.83
C ALA A 111 13.91 2.04 2.85
N ILE A 112 12.95 1.16 3.20
CA ILE A 112 13.13 -0.30 3.15
C ILE A 112 13.40 -0.76 1.71
N LEU A 113 12.61 -0.29 0.74
CA LEU A 113 12.80 -0.61 -0.68
C LEU A 113 14.18 -0.17 -1.17
N ARG A 114 14.64 1.01 -0.74
CA ARG A 114 15.95 1.55 -1.10
C ARG A 114 17.09 0.70 -0.53
N GLU A 115 16.95 0.18 0.67
CA GLU A 115 17.92 -0.73 1.27
C GLU A 115 17.96 -2.09 0.52
N MET A 116 16.78 -2.63 0.17
CA MET A 116 16.69 -3.94 -0.49
C MET A 116 17.14 -3.92 -1.95
N TYR A 117 16.85 -2.84 -2.68
CA TYR A 117 16.95 -2.81 -4.14
C TYR A 117 17.67 -1.59 -4.73
N GLY A 118 18.08 -0.64 -3.88
CA GLY A 118 18.72 0.60 -4.30
C GLY A 118 17.73 1.71 -4.71
N ALA A 119 18.25 2.92 -4.88
CA ALA A 119 17.46 4.13 -5.11
C ALA A 119 16.58 4.03 -6.36
N ALA A 120 17.12 3.54 -7.49
CA ALA A 120 16.38 3.46 -8.75
C ALA A 120 15.06 2.66 -8.63
N VAL A 121 15.08 1.55 -7.90
CA VAL A 121 13.86 0.74 -7.69
C VAL A 121 12.93 1.40 -6.69
N ALA A 122 13.45 1.92 -5.58
CA ALA A 122 12.64 2.58 -4.56
C ALA A 122 11.93 3.86 -5.05
N ASP A 123 12.59 4.63 -5.91
CA ASP A 123 12.08 5.90 -6.42
C ASP A 123 11.00 5.69 -7.50
N THR A 124 10.96 4.51 -8.13
CA THR A 124 9.95 4.16 -9.15
C THR A 124 8.82 3.29 -8.62
N THR A 125 9.01 2.67 -7.44
CA THR A 125 7.97 1.86 -6.80
C THR A 125 6.93 2.78 -6.17
N ARG A 126 5.66 2.58 -6.53
CA ARG A 126 4.55 3.34 -5.96
C ARG A 126 4.22 2.84 -4.55
N VAL A 127 4.10 3.76 -3.61
CA VAL A 127 3.69 3.55 -2.23
C VAL A 127 2.39 4.31 -1.98
N LEU A 128 1.31 3.56 -1.76
CA LEU A 128 -0.03 4.11 -1.56
C LEU A 128 -0.38 4.15 -0.08
N TYR A 129 -1.20 5.14 0.29
CA TYR A 129 -1.90 5.14 1.57
C TYR A 129 -3.27 4.45 1.47
N GLY A 130 -3.56 3.50 2.35
CA GLY A 130 -4.78 2.68 2.34
C GLY A 130 -5.66 2.83 3.59
N GLY A 131 -5.47 3.89 4.38
CA GLY A 131 -6.37 4.19 5.50
C GLY A 131 -7.66 4.89 5.07
N SER A 132 -8.45 5.37 6.04
CA SER A 132 -9.71 6.10 5.76
C SER A 132 -9.48 7.42 5.02
N THR A 133 -9.58 7.38 3.69
CA THR A 133 -9.45 8.54 2.80
C THR A 133 -10.79 9.00 2.25
N LYS A 134 -10.97 10.33 2.19
CA LYS A 134 -12.19 11.03 1.76
C LYS A 134 -11.81 12.32 1.01
N PRO A 135 -12.74 12.97 0.29
CA PRO A 135 -12.45 14.23 -0.40
C PRO A 135 -11.87 15.33 0.50
N ASP A 136 -12.28 15.40 1.76
CA ASP A 136 -11.84 16.43 2.71
C ASP A 136 -10.40 16.26 3.22
N ASN A 137 -9.79 15.08 3.10
CA ASN A 137 -8.46 14.79 3.62
C ASN A 137 -7.45 14.33 2.56
N ILE A 138 -7.90 13.89 1.39
CA ILE A 138 -7.02 13.29 0.39
C ILE A 138 -5.95 14.26 -0.11
N GLY A 139 -6.27 15.55 -0.28
CA GLY A 139 -5.31 16.56 -0.73
C GLY A 139 -4.07 16.62 0.16
N ALA A 140 -4.27 16.81 1.47
CA ALA A 140 -3.18 16.87 2.44
C ALA A 140 -2.36 15.56 2.53
N ILE A 141 -3.00 14.42 2.30
CA ILE A 141 -2.30 13.12 2.24
C ILE A 141 -1.43 13.02 0.99
N MET A 142 -1.94 13.45 -0.18
CA MET A 142 -1.18 13.41 -1.45
C MET A 142 -0.05 14.45 -1.50
N GLU A 143 -0.11 15.50 -0.68
CA GLU A 143 0.98 16.49 -0.53
C GLU A 143 2.22 15.91 0.18
N GLN A 144 2.11 14.74 0.80
CA GLN A 144 3.26 14.06 1.44
C GLN A 144 4.19 13.47 0.37
N SER A 145 5.48 13.78 0.46
CA SER A 145 6.48 13.45 -0.57
C SER A 145 6.60 11.97 -0.91
N ASP A 146 6.32 11.09 0.05
CA ASP A 146 6.48 9.65 -0.11
C ASP A 146 5.15 8.92 -0.36
N VAL A 147 4.04 9.64 -0.45
CA VAL A 147 2.73 9.07 -0.79
C VAL A 147 2.47 9.29 -2.28
N ASP A 148 2.34 8.19 -3.04
CA ASP A 148 2.17 8.19 -4.50
C ASP A 148 0.71 7.99 -4.94
N GLY A 149 -0.22 7.94 -3.98
CA GLY A 149 -1.64 7.72 -4.22
C GLY A 149 -2.34 7.06 -3.03
N ALA A 150 -3.56 6.58 -3.27
CA ALA A 150 -4.34 5.90 -2.23
C ALA A 150 -5.04 4.62 -2.71
N LEU A 151 -5.16 3.67 -1.79
CA LEU A 151 -6.00 2.48 -1.94
C LEU A 151 -7.33 2.70 -1.22
N ILE A 152 -8.37 3.08 -1.98
CA ILE A 152 -9.64 3.56 -1.43
C ILE A 152 -10.63 2.41 -1.22
N GLY A 153 -11.09 2.25 0.02
CA GLY A 153 -12.17 1.33 0.39
C GLY A 153 -13.58 1.88 0.11
N GLY A 154 -14.38 2.09 1.16
CA GLY A 154 -15.82 2.43 1.02
C GLY A 154 -16.13 3.68 0.18
N ALA A 155 -15.26 4.70 0.20
CA ALA A 155 -15.47 5.90 -0.61
C ALA A 155 -15.35 5.66 -2.13
N SER A 156 -14.81 4.51 -2.56
CA SER A 156 -14.77 4.11 -3.98
C SER A 156 -16.12 3.63 -4.52
N LEU A 157 -17.09 3.34 -3.62
CA LEU A 157 -18.42 2.86 -4.00
C LEU A 157 -19.36 4.00 -4.41
N GLU A 158 -19.03 5.23 -4.04
CA GLU A 158 -19.78 6.44 -4.38
C GLU A 158 -19.07 7.17 -5.52
N ALA A 159 -19.62 7.07 -6.74
CA ALA A 159 -18.96 7.54 -7.97
C ALA A 159 -18.53 9.02 -7.91
N ASP A 160 -19.39 9.89 -7.40
CA ASP A 160 -19.10 11.33 -7.29
C ASP A 160 -17.96 11.61 -6.31
N SER A 161 -17.98 10.95 -5.15
CA SER A 161 -16.93 11.05 -4.12
C SER A 161 -15.59 10.54 -4.66
N TYR A 162 -15.59 9.40 -5.34
CA TYR A 162 -14.37 8.84 -5.94
C TYR A 162 -13.82 9.74 -7.05
N ALA A 163 -14.67 10.26 -7.93
CA ALA A 163 -14.27 11.17 -8.99
C ALA A 163 -13.72 12.51 -8.44
N GLU A 164 -14.29 13.01 -7.35
CA GLU A 164 -13.77 14.20 -6.65
C GLU A 164 -12.37 13.95 -6.10
N MET A 165 -12.15 12.82 -5.41
CA MET A 165 -10.83 12.43 -4.91
C MET A 165 -9.80 12.33 -6.03
N VAL A 166 -10.15 11.72 -7.17
CA VAL A 166 -9.26 11.65 -8.34
C VAL A 166 -8.89 13.05 -8.86
N LYS A 167 -9.84 13.99 -8.92
CA LYS A 167 -9.57 15.37 -9.34
C LYS A 167 -8.65 16.12 -8.37
N ILE A 168 -8.87 15.95 -7.07
CA ILE A 168 -8.02 16.56 -6.03
C ILE A 168 -6.59 16.02 -6.16
N THR A 169 -6.43 14.69 -6.24
CA THR A 169 -5.13 14.05 -6.41
C THR A 169 -4.44 14.52 -7.71
N ALA A 170 -5.18 14.62 -8.81
CA ALA A 170 -4.64 15.12 -10.08
C ALA A 170 -4.18 16.59 -9.98
N GLY A 171 -4.83 17.42 -9.15
CA GLY A 171 -4.39 18.79 -8.89
C GLY A 171 -3.13 18.89 -8.02
N VAL A 172 -2.85 17.88 -7.18
CA VAL A 172 -1.64 17.84 -6.35
C VAL A 172 -0.42 17.34 -7.14
N TYR A 173 -0.60 16.31 -7.99
CA TYR A 173 0.49 15.76 -8.81
C TYR A 173 0.61 16.38 -10.20
N GLY A 174 -0.38 17.18 -10.60
CA GLY A 174 -0.43 17.84 -11.90
C GLY A 174 0.36 19.15 -11.89
N ASP A 175 1.68 19.05 -11.78
CA ASP A 175 2.67 20.05 -12.20
C ASP A 175 3.90 19.34 -12.78
#